data_AF-A0A2K9EWF4-F1
#
_entry.id   AF-A0A2K9EWF4-F1
#
_cell.length_a   1.000
_cell.length_b   1.000
_cell.length_c   1.000
_cell.angle_alpha   90.00
_cell.angle_beta   90.00
_cell.angle_gamma   90.00
#
_symmetry.space_group_name_H-M   'P 1'
#
loop_
_entity.id
_entity.type
_entity.pdbx_description
1 polymer ?
#
loop_
_entity_poly.entity_id
_entity_poly.type
_entity_poly.pdbx_seq_one_letter_code
_entity_poly.pdbx_strand_id
1 'polypeptide(L)'
;MTADDGTDVPLASLASDGKIGDGGQGEVHALRDLPGLLYKSYRAPHEADGKALAALVGVHRALPPEERAHLDARAAWPLCRVVDGGRAVGFLMHRAPATMTWQAPNGAAKLTELQFLLREPKPSWQSIAQPAAGQRRELALALVELVERLHGWGLVLGDVSQANILWTVRPGPAVYLLDCDGFRVAGRAPVLAQADTPDWGDPLAPVGSATVDSDRYKAALAAGRILARDAYTAPGRKLPLVAGELDERQEAAVRDRYAQAAGAYGTRPTLAEWRTALVGRDVIRLTAATPAPRPPVNLAMLDGVRDRGTIPLRPPRD
;
A
#
# COMPACT_ATOMS: atom_id res chain seq x y z
N MET A 1 10.77 13.70 -23.39
CA MET A 1 10.02 12.45 -23.18
C MET A 1 9.27 12.58 -21.88
N THR A 2 7.96 12.34 -21.85
CA THR A 2 7.16 12.39 -20.62
C THR A 2 6.85 10.96 -20.20
N ALA A 3 7.28 10.53 -19.02
CA ALA A 3 6.92 9.20 -18.49
C ALA A 3 5.40 9.09 -18.17
N ASP A 4 4.72 10.24 -18.09
CA ASP A 4 3.34 10.39 -17.62
C ASP A 4 2.29 9.77 -18.56
N ASP A 5 2.63 9.52 -19.83
CA ASP A 5 1.72 8.87 -20.79
C ASP A 5 1.81 7.34 -20.74
N GLY A 6 2.77 6.80 -19.97
CA GLY A 6 3.09 5.39 -19.82
C GLY A 6 3.56 4.70 -21.09
N THR A 7 4.02 5.46 -22.08
CA THR A 7 4.64 4.93 -23.30
C THR A 7 6.01 4.34 -22.97
N ASP A 8 6.34 3.20 -23.55
CA ASP A 8 7.65 2.58 -23.38
C ASP A 8 8.77 3.50 -23.85
N VAL A 9 9.85 3.54 -23.07
CA VAL A 9 11.02 4.39 -23.33
C VAL A 9 12.22 3.51 -23.74
N PRO A 10 12.86 3.75 -24.89
CA PRO A 10 14.08 3.03 -25.27
C PRO A 10 15.23 3.32 -24.29
N LEU A 11 15.95 2.31 -23.81
CA LEU A 11 17.11 2.48 -22.93
C LEU A 11 18.15 3.46 -23.51
N ALA A 12 18.41 3.37 -24.82
CA ALA A 12 19.36 4.24 -25.52
C ALA A 12 18.98 5.73 -25.49
N SER A 13 17.74 6.07 -25.13
CA SER A 13 17.27 7.45 -25.01
C SER A 13 17.47 8.05 -23.61
N LEU A 14 17.89 7.23 -22.63
CA LEU A 14 18.09 7.67 -21.25
C LEU A 14 19.54 8.10 -21.01
N ALA A 15 19.73 9.34 -20.59
CA ALA A 15 21.01 9.84 -20.09
C ALA A 15 21.11 9.60 -18.56
N SER A 16 21.78 8.51 -18.16
CA SER A 16 22.05 8.22 -16.75
C SER A 16 23.08 9.20 -16.18
N ASP A 17 22.80 9.71 -14.98
CA ASP A 17 23.68 10.57 -14.19
C ASP A 17 24.39 9.81 -13.06
N GLY A 18 24.31 8.48 -13.10
CA GLY A 18 24.99 7.57 -12.18
C GLY A 18 24.06 6.82 -11.24
N LYS A 19 24.62 5.76 -10.63
CA LYS A 19 23.94 4.89 -9.68
C LYS A 19 23.76 5.60 -8.34
N ILE A 20 22.53 5.65 -7.86
CA ILE A 20 22.16 6.26 -6.57
C ILE A 20 21.61 5.26 -5.55
N GLY A 21 21.27 4.05 -6.02
CA GLY A 21 20.72 3.00 -5.18
C GLY A 21 21.03 1.62 -5.76
N ASP A 22 21.10 0.64 -4.87
CA ASP A 22 21.44 -0.73 -5.21
C ASP A 22 20.57 -1.66 -4.35
N GLY A 23 19.75 -2.48 -5.01
CA GLY A 23 18.87 -3.45 -4.38
C GLY A 23 19.10 -4.85 -4.95
N GLY A 24 18.46 -5.85 -4.33
CA GLY A 24 18.63 -7.25 -4.70
C GLY A 24 18.24 -7.56 -6.16
N GLN A 25 17.19 -6.92 -6.66
CA GLN A 25 16.63 -7.18 -8.00
C GLN A 25 17.10 -6.18 -9.06
N GLY A 26 17.75 -5.08 -8.67
CA GLY A 26 18.01 -3.98 -9.58
C GLY A 26 18.86 -2.86 -9.02
N GLU A 27 19.29 -1.98 -9.93
CA GLU A 27 20.02 -0.76 -9.61
C GLU A 27 19.17 0.46 -9.95
N VAL A 28 19.26 1.50 -9.12
CA VAL A 28 18.54 2.75 -9.30
C VAL A 28 19.49 3.83 -9.75
N HIS A 29 19.18 4.46 -10.87
CA HIS A 29 19.99 5.48 -11.53
C HIS A 29 19.25 6.81 -11.54
N ALA A 30 19.97 7.90 -11.27
CA ALA A 30 19.48 9.24 -11.54
C ALA A 30 19.52 9.52 -13.04
N LEU A 31 18.60 10.33 -13.54
CA LEU A 31 18.58 10.75 -14.94
C LEU A 31 18.95 12.22 -15.05
N ARG A 32 19.87 12.53 -15.97
CA ARG A 32 20.40 13.89 -16.16
C ARG A 32 19.32 14.85 -16.67
N ASP A 33 18.52 14.38 -17.63
CA ASP A 33 17.54 15.22 -18.33
C ASP A 33 16.17 15.21 -17.64
N LEU A 34 15.98 14.38 -16.61
CA LEU A 34 14.70 14.14 -15.92
C LEU A 34 14.93 14.07 -14.40
N PRO A 35 15.27 15.19 -13.72
CA PRO A 35 15.74 15.19 -12.33
C PRO A 35 14.73 14.67 -11.30
N GLY A 36 13.43 14.73 -11.60
CA GLY A 36 12.35 14.21 -10.75
C GLY A 36 12.08 12.70 -10.91
N LEU A 37 12.71 12.07 -11.90
CA LEU A 37 12.54 10.66 -12.23
C LEU A 37 13.81 9.87 -11.96
N LEU A 38 13.60 8.59 -11.65
CA LEU A 38 14.63 7.60 -11.48
C LEU A 38 14.40 6.46 -12.47
N TYR A 39 15.49 5.89 -12.94
CA TYR A 39 15.47 4.64 -13.70
C TYR A 39 15.85 3.49 -12.79
N LYS A 40 14.93 2.55 -12.55
CA LYS A 40 15.26 1.26 -11.92
C LYS A 40 15.53 0.25 -13.02
N SER A 41 16.77 -0.23 -13.09
CA SER A 41 17.25 -1.26 -14.01
C SER A 41 17.24 -2.64 -13.36
N TYR A 42 16.86 -3.68 -14.09
CA TYR A 42 16.89 -5.06 -13.61
C TYR A 42 18.27 -5.69 -13.80
N ARG A 43 18.74 -6.42 -12.78
CA ARG A 43 20.00 -7.19 -12.89
C ARG A 43 19.86 -8.38 -13.83
N ALA A 44 18.72 -9.05 -13.76
CA ALA A 44 18.36 -10.19 -14.61
C ALA A 44 17.11 -9.85 -15.44
N PRO A 45 17.20 -8.97 -16.45
CA PRO A 45 16.04 -8.50 -17.21
C PRO A 45 15.34 -9.62 -18.00
N HIS A 46 15.97 -10.78 -18.16
CA HIS A 46 15.38 -11.97 -18.78
C HIS A 46 14.40 -12.71 -17.87
N GLU A 47 14.47 -12.49 -16.55
CA GLU A 47 13.53 -13.05 -15.57
C GLU A 47 12.31 -12.15 -15.36
N ALA A 48 12.39 -10.87 -15.78
CA ALA A 48 11.33 -9.89 -15.60
C ALA A 48 10.15 -10.12 -16.56
N ASP A 49 8.94 -10.26 -16.02
CA ASP A 49 7.71 -10.29 -16.81
C ASP A 49 7.30 -8.87 -17.23
N GLY A 50 7.69 -8.49 -18.44
CA GLY A 50 7.33 -7.19 -19.02
C GLY A 50 5.83 -6.96 -19.19
N LYS A 51 4.99 -8.00 -19.24
CA LYS A 51 3.51 -7.85 -19.28
C LYS A 51 2.96 -7.55 -17.90
N ALA A 52 3.49 -8.17 -16.84
CA ALA A 52 3.15 -7.83 -15.47
C ALA A 52 3.50 -6.37 -15.17
N LEU A 53 4.69 -5.91 -15.59
CA LEU A 53 5.10 -4.52 -15.42
C LEU A 53 4.21 -3.54 -16.20
N ALA A 54 3.83 -3.89 -17.44
CA ALA A 54 2.88 -3.12 -18.22
C ALA A 54 1.50 -3.04 -17.56
N ALA A 55 1.08 -4.09 -16.85
CA ALA A 55 -0.18 -4.06 -16.10
C ALA A 55 -0.12 -3.07 -14.94
N LEU A 56 1.01 -2.96 -14.21
CA LEU A 56 1.20 -1.97 -13.15
C LEU A 56 1.19 -0.53 -13.69
N VAL A 57 1.86 -0.30 -14.83
CA VAL A 57 1.78 0.97 -15.56
C VAL A 57 0.33 1.28 -15.95
N GLY A 58 -0.40 0.27 -16.45
CA GLY A 58 -1.80 0.39 -16.82
C GLY A 58 -2.72 0.76 -15.65
N VAL A 59 -2.45 0.27 -14.44
CA VAL A 59 -3.22 0.65 -13.24
C VAL A 59 -3.11 2.14 -12.98
N HIS A 60 -1.90 2.69 -12.93
CA HIS A 60 -1.67 4.12 -12.72
C HIS A 60 -2.34 5.00 -13.77
N ARG A 61 -2.29 4.58 -15.04
CA ARG A 61 -2.96 5.29 -16.14
C ARG A 61 -4.48 5.29 -16.05
N ALA A 62 -5.06 4.23 -15.50
CA ALA A 62 -6.49 4.09 -15.33
C ALA A 62 -7.03 4.86 -14.12
N LEU A 63 -6.16 5.31 -13.20
CA LEU A 63 -6.57 6.10 -12.04
C LEU A 63 -7.05 7.50 -12.45
N PRO A 64 -8.12 8.01 -11.81
CA PRO A 64 -8.47 9.43 -11.90
C PRO A 64 -7.29 10.33 -11.50
N PRO A 65 -7.20 11.57 -12.02
CA PRO A 65 -6.06 12.45 -11.76
C PRO A 65 -5.71 12.65 -10.27
N GLU A 66 -6.71 12.75 -9.40
CA GLU A 66 -6.52 12.89 -7.95
C GLU A 66 -5.89 11.64 -7.32
N GLU A 67 -6.39 10.46 -7.68
CA GLU A 67 -5.88 9.17 -7.20
C GLU A 67 -4.48 8.87 -7.72
N ARG A 68 -4.20 9.28 -8.97
CA ARG A 68 -2.87 9.19 -9.55
C ARG A 68 -1.88 10.08 -8.81
N ALA A 69 -2.21 11.35 -8.59
CA ALA A 69 -1.38 12.25 -7.79
C ALA A 69 -1.20 11.76 -6.35
N HIS A 70 -2.22 11.13 -5.77
CA HIS A 70 -2.14 10.50 -4.45
C HIS A 70 -1.11 9.37 -4.43
N LEU A 71 -1.11 8.51 -5.45
CA LEU A 71 -0.16 7.40 -5.62
C LEU A 71 1.27 7.90 -5.86
N ASP A 72 1.45 8.86 -6.77
CA ASP A 72 2.77 9.43 -7.10
C ASP A 72 3.46 10.05 -5.88
N ALA A 73 2.67 10.65 -4.99
CA ALA A 73 3.18 11.23 -3.75
C ALA A 73 3.56 10.19 -2.67
N ARG A 74 3.18 8.92 -2.83
CA ARG A 74 3.25 7.88 -1.78
C ARG A 74 3.89 6.57 -2.22
N ALA A 75 4.28 6.43 -3.48
CA ALA A 75 4.90 5.20 -3.98
C ALA A 75 5.90 5.49 -5.10
N ALA A 76 7.00 4.74 -5.13
CA ALA A 76 7.92 4.66 -6.25
C ALA A 76 7.29 3.82 -7.37
N TRP A 77 6.17 4.29 -7.91
CA TRP A 77 5.34 3.53 -8.82
C TRP A 77 5.94 3.44 -10.23
N PRO A 78 5.83 2.29 -10.93
CA PRO A 78 6.19 2.19 -12.35
C PRO A 78 5.33 3.08 -13.24
N LEU A 79 5.94 4.12 -13.82
CA LEU A 79 5.28 5.07 -14.73
C LEU A 79 5.28 4.56 -16.16
N CYS A 80 6.42 4.01 -16.61
CA CYS A 80 6.55 3.39 -17.92
C CYS A 80 7.67 2.34 -17.91
N ARG A 81 7.65 1.44 -18.89
CA ARG A 81 8.74 0.46 -19.05
C ARG A 81 9.90 1.10 -19.78
N VAL A 82 11.10 0.74 -19.37
CA VAL A 82 12.31 0.97 -20.16
C VAL A 82 12.59 -0.29 -20.94
N VAL A 83 12.75 -0.16 -22.26
CA VAL A 83 12.92 -1.28 -23.18
C VAL A 83 14.25 -1.24 -23.91
N ASP A 84 14.85 -2.41 -24.10
CA ASP A 84 16.01 -2.62 -24.96
C ASP A 84 15.76 -3.82 -25.86
N GLY A 85 15.88 -3.64 -27.18
CA GLY A 85 15.52 -4.68 -28.16
C GLY A 85 14.10 -5.26 -27.99
N GLY A 86 13.14 -4.47 -27.51
CA GLY A 86 11.76 -4.89 -27.22
C GLY A 86 11.57 -5.66 -25.91
N ARG A 87 12.63 -5.88 -25.12
CA ARG A 87 12.57 -6.48 -23.79
C ARG A 87 12.47 -5.40 -22.72
N ALA A 88 11.62 -5.61 -21.72
CA ALA A 88 11.59 -4.75 -20.54
C ALA A 88 12.88 -4.96 -19.71
N VAL A 89 13.68 -3.92 -19.57
CA VAL A 89 14.94 -3.94 -18.81
C VAL A 89 14.85 -3.16 -17.50
N GLY A 90 13.71 -2.51 -17.24
CA GLY A 90 13.45 -1.74 -16.05
C GLY A 90 12.24 -0.81 -16.23
N PHE A 91 12.14 0.21 -15.39
CA PHE A 91 11.07 1.20 -15.45
C PHE A 91 11.50 2.57 -14.93
N LEU A 92 10.73 3.59 -15.32
CA LEU A 92 10.84 4.93 -14.75
C LEU A 92 9.86 5.08 -13.58
N MET A 93 10.29 5.76 -12.53
CA MET A 93 9.49 6.06 -11.34
C MET A 93 9.82 7.44 -10.78
N HIS A 94 8.90 8.03 -10.02
CA HIS A 94 9.20 9.25 -9.28
C HIS A 94 10.26 9.00 -8.19
N ARG A 95 11.11 10.00 -7.98
CA ARG A 95 12.00 10.03 -6.81
C ARG A 95 11.16 10.22 -5.53
N ALA A 96 11.50 9.50 -4.46
CA ALA A 96 10.89 9.72 -3.16
C ALA A 96 11.06 11.18 -2.68
N PRO A 97 10.08 11.75 -1.95
CA PRO A 97 10.18 13.12 -1.46
C PRO A 97 11.45 13.36 -0.62
N ALA A 98 12.06 14.53 -0.76
CA ALA A 98 13.29 14.88 -0.01
C ALA A 98 13.11 14.79 1.52
N THR A 99 11.89 14.96 2.02
CA THR A 99 11.54 14.80 3.44
C THR A 99 11.68 13.37 3.97
N MET A 100 11.77 12.38 3.07
CA MET A 100 12.01 10.96 3.33
C MET A 100 13.50 10.60 3.27
N THR A 101 14.38 11.60 3.40
CA THR A 101 15.82 11.43 3.47
C THR A 101 16.40 12.07 4.72
N TRP A 102 17.58 11.60 5.12
CA TRP A 102 18.37 12.16 6.21
C TRP A 102 19.86 12.19 5.83
N GLN A 103 20.63 13.04 6.50
CA GLN A 103 22.06 13.17 6.27
C GLN A 103 22.84 12.31 7.26
N ALA A 104 23.58 11.34 6.73
CA ALA A 104 24.50 10.52 7.50
C ALA A 104 25.72 11.34 7.97
N PRO A 105 26.44 10.92 9.02
CA PRO A 105 27.59 11.66 9.54
C PRO A 105 28.71 11.92 8.51
N ASN A 106 28.79 11.10 7.46
CA ASN A 106 29.73 11.27 6.35
C ASN A 106 29.23 12.23 5.25
N GLY A 107 28.11 12.93 5.47
CA GLY A 107 27.50 13.86 4.50
C GLY A 107 26.70 13.18 3.39
N ALA A 108 26.53 11.85 3.41
CA ALA A 108 25.73 11.16 2.42
C ALA A 108 24.23 11.26 2.75
N ALA A 109 23.41 11.61 1.75
CA ALA A 109 21.96 11.52 1.85
C ALA A 109 21.52 10.04 1.82
N LYS A 110 20.75 9.62 2.80
CA LYS A 110 20.18 8.27 2.91
C LYS A 110 18.68 8.32 3.05
N LEU A 111 18.00 7.26 2.61
CA LEU A 111 16.56 7.11 2.79
C LEU A 111 16.22 6.89 4.27
N THR A 112 15.10 7.45 4.72
CA THR A 112 14.58 7.28 6.08
C THR A 112 13.69 6.04 6.13
N GLU A 113 14.31 4.86 6.10
CA GLU A 113 13.63 3.57 6.10
C GLU A 113 12.91 3.29 7.42
N LEU A 114 11.84 2.50 7.35
CA LEU A 114 10.99 2.15 8.49
C LEU A 114 11.79 1.48 9.61
N GLN A 115 12.85 0.74 9.30
CA GLN A 115 13.72 0.12 10.32
C GLN A 115 14.22 1.10 11.39
N PHE A 116 14.29 2.38 11.04
CA PHE A 116 14.70 3.47 11.92
C PHE A 116 13.62 4.00 12.85
N LEU A 117 12.36 3.74 12.55
CA LEU A 117 11.24 4.04 13.43
C LEU A 117 11.01 2.95 14.49
N LEU A 118 11.43 1.71 14.18
CA LEU A 118 11.14 0.50 14.98
C LEU A 118 12.14 0.27 16.13
N ARG A 119 13.15 1.14 16.27
CA ARG A 119 14.26 0.97 17.22
C ARG A 119 14.55 2.28 17.93
N GLU A 120 15.23 2.18 19.07
CA GLU A 120 15.81 3.35 19.71
C GLU A 120 16.87 3.99 18.79
N PRO A 121 16.88 5.33 18.65
CA PRO A 121 17.95 6.02 17.95
C PRO A 121 19.31 5.70 18.55
N LYS A 122 20.31 5.46 17.70
CA LYS A 122 21.72 5.32 18.11
C LYS A 122 22.51 6.53 17.61
N PRO A 123 23.73 6.78 18.13
CA PRO A 123 24.52 7.94 17.74
C PRO A 123 24.73 8.11 16.23
N SER A 124 24.85 7.01 15.46
CA SER A 124 25.14 7.03 14.02
C SER A 124 24.03 7.59 13.11
N TRP A 125 22.84 7.84 13.66
CA TRP A 125 21.59 8.13 12.95
C TRP A 125 20.62 8.95 13.83
N GLN A 126 21.16 9.59 14.87
CA GLN A 126 20.41 10.45 15.78
C GLN A 126 19.87 11.73 15.11
N SER A 127 20.37 12.07 13.92
CA SER A 127 19.90 13.20 13.12
C SER A 127 18.54 12.95 12.45
N ILE A 128 18.04 11.71 12.45
CA ILE A 128 16.69 11.39 11.99
C ILE A 128 15.70 11.98 13.00
N ALA A 129 14.78 12.84 12.53
CA ALA A 129 13.75 13.40 13.39
C ALA A 129 12.86 12.28 13.94
N GLN A 130 12.70 12.29 15.26
CA GLN A 130 11.87 11.33 15.95
C GLN A 130 10.41 11.81 16.00
N PRO A 131 9.44 10.88 15.96
CA PRO A 131 8.03 11.24 16.13
C PRO A 131 7.77 11.83 17.53
N ALA A 132 6.96 12.88 17.59
CA ALA A 132 6.31 13.36 18.80
C ALA A 132 5.13 12.45 19.18
N ALA A 133 4.55 12.68 20.37
CA ALA A 133 3.39 11.92 20.84
C ALA A 133 2.24 11.97 19.83
N GLY A 134 1.67 10.80 19.54
CA GLY A 134 0.58 10.61 18.57
C GLY A 134 1.04 10.47 17.11
N GLN A 135 2.28 10.82 16.78
CA GLN A 135 2.76 10.74 15.40
C GLN A 135 3.07 9.29 14.98
N ARG A 136 3.35 8.36 15.90
CA ARG A 136 3.50 6.94 15.52
C ARG A 136 2.15 6.36 15.13
N ARG A 137 1.08 6.73 15.85
CA ARG A 137 -0.30 6.40 15.46
C ARG A 137 -0.62 6.95 14.06
N GLU A 138 -0.26 8.18 13.76
CA GLU A 138 -0.50 8.78 12.43
C GLU A 138 0.29 8.08 11.32
N LEU A 139 1.54 7.66 11.58
CA LEU A 139 2.33 6.87 10.64
C LEU A 139 1.73 5.47 10.40
N ALA A 140 1.31 4.79 11.47
CA ALA A 140 0.64 3.50 11.37
C ALA A 140 -0.69 3.62 10.59
N LEU A 141 -1.46 4.68 10.84
CA LEU A 141 -2.70 4.99 10.13
C LEU A 141 -2.44 5.25 8.64
N ALA A 142 -1.46 6.10 8.32
CA ALA A 142 -1.10 6.41 6.93
C ALA A 142 -0.68 5.16 6.15
N LEU A 143 0.04 4.23 6.78
CA LEU A 143 0.37 2.95 6.17
C LEU A 143 -0.86 2.08 5.94
N VAL A 144 -1.71 1.90 6.96
CA VAL A 144 -2.94 1.11 6.84
C VAL A 144 -3.85 1.66 5.74
N GLU A 145 -4.04 2.98 5.69
CA GLU A 145 -4.85 3.65 4.67
C GLU A 145 -4.29 3.48 3.26
N LEU A 146 -2.97 3.55 3.11
CA LEU A 146 -2.31 3.35 1.82
C LEU A 146 -2.49 1.92 1.32
N VAL A 147 -2.29 0.92 2.19
CA VAL A 147 -2.49 -0.49 1.81
C VAL A 147 -3.97 -0.78 1.54
N GLU A 148 -4.90 -0.21 2.34
CA GLU A 148 -6.35 -0.33 2.11
C GLU A 148 -6.74 0.18 0.72
N ARG A 149 -6.20 1.34 0.33
CA ARG A 149 -6.46 1.96 -0.96
C ARG A 149 -5.90 1.11 -2.12
N LEU A 150 -4.68 0.60 -2.00
CA LEU A 150 -4.08 -0.28 -3.00
C LEU A 150 -4.87 -1.58 -3.18
N HIS A 151 -5.33 -2.19 -2.08
CA HIS A 151 -6.24 -3.33 -2.13
C HIS A 151 -7.57 -2.99 -2.81
N GLY A 152 -8.08 -1.77 -2.60
CA GLY A 152 -9.26 -1.24 -3.28
C GLY A 152 -9.10 -1.14 -4.81
N TRP A 153 -7.88 -0.98 -5.31
CA TRP A 153 -7.57 -1.03 -6.75
C TRP A 153 -7.27 -2.46 -7.26
N GLY A 154 -7.47 -3.48 -6.43
CA GLY A 154 -7.22 -4.88 -6.78
C GLY A 154 -5.73 -5.24 -6.80
N LEU A 155 -4.89 -4.49 -6.08
CA LEU A 155 -3.46 -4.78 -5.95
C LEU A 155 -3.17 -5.62 -4.70
N VAL A 156 -2.12 -6.42 -4.79
CA VAL A 156 -1.47 -7.11 -3.68
C VAL A 156 -0.01 -6.71 -3.68
N LEU A 157 0.52 -6.31 -2.53
CA LEU A 157 1.86 -5.75 -2.39
C LEU A 157 2.92 -6.84 -2.29
N GLY A 158 2.62 -7.87 -1.50
CA GLY A 158 3.51 -9.00 -1.26
C GLY A 158 4.57 -8.71 -0.22
N ASP A 159 5.48 -7.76 -0.43
CA ASP A 159 6.55 -7.43 0.52
C ASP A 159 6.37 -6.09 1.23
N VAL A 160 5.43 -6.05 2.18
CA VAL A 160 5.29 -4.96 3.15
C VAL A 160 6.33 -5.15 4.25
N SER A 161 7.42 -4.40 4.20
CA SER A 161 8.59 -4.62 5.07
C SER A 161 9.31 -3.33 5.49
N GLN A 162 10.23 -3.45 6.45
CA GLN A 162 11.02 -2.29 6.91
C GLN A 162 11.95 -1.69 5.84
N ALA A 163 12.31 -2.46 4.82
CA ALA A 163 13.18 -2.03 3.73
C ALA A 163 12.39 -1.31 2.62
N ASN A 164 11.10 -1.64 2.46
CA ASN A 164 10.25 -1.12 1.39
C ASN A 164 9.33 0.02 1.83
N ILE A 165 9.47 0.51 3.06
CA ILE A 165 8.66 1.60 3.60
C ILE A 165 9.60 2.71 4.07
N LEU A 166 9.41 3.90 3.52
CA LEU A 166 9.99 5.14 4.05
C LEU A 166 8.97 5.87 4.90
N TRP A 167 9.46 6.72 5.81
CA TRP A 167 8.62 7.54 6.65
C TRP A 167 9.22 8.92 6.91
N THR A 168 8.36 9.87 7.23
CA THR A 168 8.74 11.20 7.71
C THR A 168 7.71 11.73 8.68
N VAL A 169 8.13 12.64 9.55
CA VAL A 169 7.25 13.45 10.41
C VAL A 169 7.30 14.93 10.04
N ARG A 170 7.87 15.26 8.87
CA ARG A 170 8.04 16.63 8.38
C ARG A 170 7.51 16.79 6.95
N PRO A 171 6.67 17.79 6.67
CA PRO A 171 6.06 18.73 7.62
C PRO A 171 5.01 18.06 8.54
N GLY A 172 4.62 16.81 8.26
CA GLY A 172 3.81 15.98 9.12
C GLY A 172 4.03 14.49 8.82
N PRO A 173 3.37 13.58 9.57
CA PRO A 173 3.47 12.14 9.36
C PRO A 173 3.05 11.70 7.96
N ALA A 174 3.94 10.99 7.28
CA ALA A 174 3.66 10.36 6.00
C ALA A 174 4.53 9.11 5.80
N VAL A 175 4.06 8.20 4.96
CA VAL A 175 4.78 7.01 4.51
C VAL A 175 4.93 7.02 2.99
N TYR A 176 5.94 6.32 2.48
CA TYR A 176 6.18 6.16 1.05
C TYR A 176 6.66 4.74 0.75
N LEU A 177 6.05 4.07 -0.22
CA LEU A 177 6.38 2.69 -0.60
C LEU A 177 7.47 2.67 -1.66
N LEU A 178 8.43 1.77 -1.48
CA LEU A 178 9.44 1.43 -2.47
C LEU A 178 9.09 0.09 -3.14
N ASP A 179 9.89 -0.28 -4.14
CA ASP A 179 9.86 -1.62 -4.75
C ASP A 179 8.48 -2.04 -5.27
N CYS A 180 7.74 -1.08 -5.83
CA CYS A 180 6.34 -1.28 -6.25
C CYS A 180 6.19 -2.18 -7.48
N ASP A 181 7.28 -2.54 -8.15
CA ASP A 181 7.31 -3.57 -9.19
C ASP A 181 7.22 -5.00 -8.65
N GLY A 182 7.39 -5.19 -7.33
CA GLY A 182 7.00 -6.43 -6.65
C GLY A 182 5.48 -6.59 -6.53
N PHE A 183 4.71 -5.51 -6.67
CA PHE A 183 3.26 -5.57 -6.50
C PHE A 183 2.63 -6.28 -7.69
N ARG A 184 1.42 -6.78 -7.49
CA ARG A 184 0.69 -7.50 -8.52
C ARG A 184 -0.79 -7.19 -8.51
N VAL A 185 -1.39 -7.25 -9.68
CA VAL A 185 -2.85 -7.36 -9.79
C VAL A 185 -3.25 -8.69 -9.16
N ALA A 186 -4.27 -8.67 -8.30
CA ALA A 186 -4.74 -9.86 -7.59
C ALA A 186 -5.02 -11.01 -8.57
N GLY A 187 -4.47 -12.18 -8.26
CA GLY A 187 -4.57 -13.38 -9.11
C GLY A 187 -3.60 -13.44 -10.30
N ARG A 188 -2.70 -12.46 -10.48
CA ARG A 188 -1.65 -12.49 -11.50
C ARG A 188 -0.26 -12.73 -10.88
N ALA A 189 0.69 -13.13 -11.73
CA ALA A 189 2.10 -13.24 -11.33
C ALA A 189 2.75 -11.85 -11.15
N PRO A 190 3.76 -11.72 -10.27
CA PRO A 190 4.54 -10.48 -10.11
C PRO A 190 5.52 -10.28 -11.29
N VAL A 191 6.15 -9.10 -11.36
CA VAL A 191 7.17 -8.81 -12.38
C VAL A 191 8.40 -9.68 -12.20
N LEU A 192 8.84 -9.88 -10.96
CA LEU A 192 9.95 -10.74 -10.57
C LEU A 192 9.53 -11.61 -9.39
N ALA A 193 10.20 -12.75 -9.22
CA ALA A 193 10.05 -13.56 -8.02
C ALA A 193 10.44 -12.74 -6.79
N GLN A 194 9.50 -12.54 -5.86
CA GLN A 194 9.75 -11.76 -4.66
C GLN A 194 10.55 -12.59 -3.64
N ALA A 195 11.59 -11.97 -3.08
CA ALA A 195 12.21 -12.46 -1.88
C ALA A 195 11.45 -11.92 -0.67
N ASP A 196 11.18 -12.77 0.33
CA ASP A 196 10.60 -12.30 1.59
C ASP A 196 11.66 -11.61 2.44
N THR A 197 11.30 -10.49 3.04
CA THR A 197 12.13 -9.87 4.08
C THR A 197 12.11 -10.75 5.36
N PRO A 198 13.27 -11.13 5.92
CA PRO A 198 13.34 -11.92 7.15
C PRO A 198 12.56 -11.27 8.30
N ASP A 199 11.82 -12.07 9.06
CA ASP A 199 10.93 -11.63 10.15
C ASP A 199 9.73 -10.77 9.74
N TRP A 200 9.41 -10.70 8.43
CA TRP A 200 8.20 -10.05 7.91
C TRP A 200 7.23 -11.00 7.21
N GLY A 201 7.62 -12.27 7.02
CA GLY A 201 6.77 -13.30 6.45
C GLY A 201 5.54 -13.57 7.30
N ASP A 202 4.44 -13.89 6.63
CA ASP A 202 3.25 -14.42 7.28
C ASP A 202 3.45 -15.92 7.58
N PRO A 203 3.47 -16.33 8.85
CA PRO A 203 3.75 -17.72 9.23
C PRO A 203 2.63 -18.70 8.85
N LEU A 204 1.42 -18.21 8.57
CA LEU A 204 0.26 -19.04 8.22
C LEU A 204 -0.16 -18.89 6.74
N ALA A 205 0.51 -18.02 5.98
CA ALA A 205 0.31 -17.96 4.53
C ALA A 205 0.87 -19.21 3.85
N PRO A 206 0.24 -19.69 2.77
CA PRO A 206 0.88 -20.63 1.87
C PRO A 206 2.24 -20.10 1.40
N VAL A 207 3.25 -20.97 1.35
CA VAL A 207 4.62 -20.59 0.96
C VAL A 207 4.64 -19.96 -0.43
N GLY A 208 5.34 -18.83 -0.57
CA GLY A 208 5.44 -18.09 -1.82
C GLY A 208 4.13 -17.41 -2.27
N SER A 209 3.08 -17.47 -1.44
CA SER A 209 1.85 -16.73 -1.69
C SER A 209 1.95 -15.32 -1.12
N ALA A 210 1.44 -14.39 -1.91
CA ALA A 210 1.19 -13.02 -1.51
C ALA A 210 -0.23 -12.72 -1.95
N THR A 211 -1.06 -12.35 -0.99
CA THR A 211 -2.49 -12.19 -1.12
C THR A 211 -2.94 -11.00 -0.29
N VAL A 212 -4.20 -10.62 -0.48
CA VAL A 212 -4.83 -9.61 0.38
C VAL A 212 -4.72 -10.00 1.86
N ASP A 213 -4.85 -11.29 2.19
CA ASP A 213 -4.81 -11.74 3.58
C ASP A 213 -3.39 -11.75 4.17
N SER A 214 -2.38 -12.14 3.39
CA SER A 214 -0.98 -12.03 3.84
C SER A 214 -0.57 -10.56 4.00
N ASP A 215 -1.02 -9.67 3.10
CA ASP A 215 -0.77 -8.24 3.21
C ASP A 215 -1.44 -7.65 4.47
N ARG A 216 -2.65 -8.11 4.84
CA ARG A 216 -3.29 -7.72 6.11
C ARG A 216 -2.44 -8.09 7.32
N TYR A 217 -1.86 -9.30 7.31
CA TYR A 217 -0.92 -9.70 8.36
C TYR A 217 0.30 -8.79 8.39
N LYS A 218 0.96 -8.55 7.24
CA LYS A 218 2.17 -7.73 7.17
C LYS A 218 1.90 -6.25 7.52
N ALA A 219 0.73 -5.73 7.17
CA ALA A 219 0.28 -4.39 7.57
C ALA A 219 0.02 -4.30 9.09
N ALA A 220 -0.65 -5.30 9.68
CA ALA A 220 -0.84 -5.39 11.12
C ALA A 220 0.51 -5.48 11.86
N LEU A 221 1.43 -6.30 11.35
CA LEU A 221 2.80 -6.43 11.85
C LEU A 221 3.51 -5.07 11.82
N ALA A 222 3.49 -4.36 10.68
CA ALA A 222 4.08 -3.03 10.54
C ALA A 222 3.48 -2.03 11.54
N ALA A 223 2.15 -1.95 11.62
CA ALA A 223 1.45 -1.03 12.53
C ALA A 223 1.81 -1.30 14.00
N GLY A 224 1.81 -2.57 14.42
CA GLY A 224 2.22 -2.94 15.78
C GLY A 224 3.67 -2.57 16.09
N ARG A 225 4.60 -2.86 15.17
CA ARG A 225 6.01 -2.51 15.33
C ARG A 225 6.24 -0.99 15.41
N ILE A 226 5.50 -0.20 14.62
CA ILE A 226 5.52 1.27 14.67
C ILE A 226 5.06 1.77 16.04
N LEU A 227 3.90 1.30 16.49
CA LEU A 227 3.26 1.74 17.74
C LEU A 227 4.03 1.30 18.99
N ALA A 228 4.73 0.17 18.92
CA ALA A 228 5.52 -0.36 20.04
C ALA A 228 6.98 0.12 20.05
N ARG A 229 7.46 0.73 18.95
CA ARG A 229 8.90 0.96 18.71
C ARG A 229 9.70 -0.32 18.98
N ASP A 230 9.22 -1.42 18.41
CA ASP A 230 9.81 -2.75 18.58
C ASP A 230 9.87 -3.44 17.22
N ALA A 231 11.07 -3.76 16.75
CA ALA A 231 11.27 -4.42 15.47
C ALA A 231 10.88 -5.91 15.46
N TYR A 232 10.61 -6.51 16.63
CA TYR A 232 10.42 -7.95 16.77
C TYR A 232 9.05 -8.34 17.30
N THR A 233 8.24 -7.39 17.77
CA THR A 233 6.83 -7.68 18.08
C THR A 233 6.12 -8.23 16.84
N ALA A 234 5.21 -9.17 17.07
CA ALA A 234 4.44 -9.86 16.04
C ALA A 234 3.01 -10.12 16.53
N PRO A 235 2.01 -10.19 15.63
CA PRO A 235 0.66 -10.60 15.98
C PRO A 235 0.66 -11.86 16.85
N GLY A 236 -0.17 -11.87 17.89
CA GLY A 236 -0.26 -12.97 18.86
C GLY A 236 0.76 -12.91 19.99
N ARG A 237 1.67 -11.93 19.98
CA ARG A 237 2.51 -11.55 21.13
C ARG A 237 1.92 -10.33 21.83
N LYS A 238 2.43 -10.06 23.05
CA LYS A 238 2.11 -8.82 23.76
C LYS A 238 2.59 -7.63 22.94
N LEU A 239 1.76 -6.60 22.82
CA LEU A 239 2.06 -5.35 22.12
C LEU A 239 2.41 -4.25 23.13
N PRO A 240 3.70 -3.97 23.43
CA PRO A 240 4.07 -2.92 24.37
C PRO A 240 4.01 -1.54 23.66
N LEU A 241 2.84 -0.92 23.65
CA LEU A 241 2.62 0.38 23.02
C LEU A 241 3.46 1.48 23.67
N VAL A 242 3.98 2.40 22.85
CA VAL A 242 4.62 3.63 23.32
C VAL A 242 3.56 4.52 23.98
N ALA A 243 3.85 5.02 25.18
CA ALA A 243 2.92 5.83 25.94
C ALA A 243 2.60 7.16 25.21
N GLY A 244 1.33 7.58 25.26
CA GLY A 244 0.86 8.82 24.65
C GLY A 244 0.60 8.75 23.14
N GLU A 245 0.76 7.58 22.50
CA GLU A 245 0.42 7.40 21.08
C GLU A 245 -1.07 7.16 20.84
N LEU A 246 -1.76 6.54 21.80
CA LEU A 246 -3.16 6.13 21.70
C LEU A 246 -3.90 6.52 22.98
N ASP A 247 -5.19 6.86 22.86
CA ASP A 247 -6.10 6.90 24.01
C ASP A 247 -6.51 5.49 24.45
N GLU A 248 -7.16 5.36 25.62
CA GLU A 248 -7.55 4.06 26.20
C GLU A 248 -8.41 3.20 25.25
N ARG A 249 -9.29 3.84 24.48
CA ARG A 249 -10.21 3.15 23.56
C ARG A 249 -9.45 2.65 22.32
N GLN A 250 -8.62 3.51 21.74
CA GLN A 250 -7.77 3.17 20.61
C GLN A 250 -6.79 2.06 21.00
N GLU A 251 -6.19 2.14 22.18
CA GLU A 251 -5.31 1.10 22.71
C GLU A 251 -6.02 -0.25 22.81
N ALA A 252 -7.22 -0.30 23.40
CA ALA A 252 -8.00 -1.54 23.47
C ALA A 252 -8.32 -2.09 22.06
N ALA A 253 -8.80 -1.24 21.16
CA ALA A 253 -9.15 -1.65 19.80
C ALA A 253 -7.94 -2.16 19.00
N VAL A 254 -6.80 -1.47 19.08
CA VAL A 254 -5.54 -1.86 18.42
C VAL A 254 -5.04 -3.19 18.97
N ARG A 255 -5.07 -3.39 20.30
CA ARG A 255 -4.69 -4.67 20.92
C ARG A 255 -5.56 -5.82 20.44
N ASP A 256 -6.87 -5.61 20.35
CA ASP A 256 -7.81 -6.60 19.83
C ASP A 256 -7.51 -6.95 18.37
N ARG A 257 -7.33 -5.95 17.49
CA ARG A 257 -6.99 -6.18 16.08
C ARG A 257 -5.64 -6.89 15.94
N TYR A 258 -4.66 -6.54 16.75
CA TYR A 258 -3.33 -7.15 16.72
C TYR A 258 -3.37 -8.63 17.15
N ALA A 259 -4.19 -8.97 18.15
CA ALA A 259 -4.43 -10.35 18.54
C ALA A 259 -5.15 -11.13 17.42
N GLN A 260 -6.19 -10.55 16.81
CA GLN A 260 -6.94 -11.17 15.72
C GLN A 260 -6.11 -11.38 14.44
N ALA A 261 -5.11 -10.53 14.18
CA ALA A 261 -4.21 -10.68 13.05
C ALA A 261 -3.36 -11.97 13.11
N ALA A 262 -3.18 -12.57 14.30
CA ALA A 262 -2.55 -13.88 14.47
C ALA A 262 -3.48 -15.06 14.20
N GLY A 263 -4.77 -14.79 13.92
CA GLY A 263 -5.75 -15.79 13.57
C GLY A 263 -5.39 -16.54 12.28
N ALA A 264 -6.18 -17.59 12.01
CA ALA A 264 -6.02 -18.41 10.81
C ALA A 264 -6.07 -17.54 9.54
N TYR A 265 -5.36 -18.02 8.52
CA TYR A 265 -5.37 -17.38 7.21
C TYR A 265 -6.82 -17.23 6.70
N GLY A 266 -7.19 -16.01 6.30
CA GLY A 266 -8.53 -15.64 5.86
C GLY A 266 -9.49 -15.13 6.97
N THR A 267 -9.11 -15.19 8.25
CA THR A 267 -9.95 -14.70 9.37
C THR A 267 -9.49 -13.35 9.93
N ARG A 268 -8.49 -12.72 9.31
CA ARG A 268 -7.79 -11.56 9.86
C ARG A 268 -8.60 -10.28 9.68
N PRO A 269 -8.41 -9.28 10.57
CA PRO A 269 -9.04 -8.00 10.41
C PRO A 269 -8.72 -7.37 9.07
N THR A 270 -9.74 -6.76 8.49
CA THR A 270 -9.60 -5.89 7.33
C THR A 270 -8.81 -4.64 7.67
N LEU A 271 -8.22 -4.00 6.66
CA LEU A 271 -7.50 -2.74 6.85
C LEU A 271 -8.45 -1.59 7.26
N ALA A 272 -9.72 -1.65 6.84
CA ALA A 272 -10.76 -0.75 7.32
C ALA A 272 -10.99 -0.86 8.84
N GLU A 273 -11.02 -2.09 9.39
CA GLU A 273 -11.15 -2.30 10.84
C GLU A 273 -9.92 -1.80 11.61
N TRP A 274 -8.73 -1.93 11.03
CA TRP A 274 -7.50 -1.32 11.56
C TRP A 274 -7.56 0.21 11.54
N ARG A 275 -7.97 0.81 10.42
CA ARG A 275 -8.16 2.25 10.29
C ARG A 275 -9.13 2.78 11.33
N THR A 276 -10.26 2.10 11.55
CA THR A 276 -11.21 2.50 12.60
C THR A 276 -10.60 2.43 13.99
N ALA A 277 -9.82 1.39 14.30
CA ALA A 277 -9.13 1.26 15.59
C ALA A 277 -8.12 2.41 15.84
N LEU A 278 -7.42 2.87 14.79
CA LEU A 278 -6.41 3.93 14.87
C LEU A 278 -6.99 5.36 14.87
N VAL A 279 -8.17 5.56 14.29
CA VAL A 279 -8.86 6.86 14.29
C VAL A 279 -9.66 7.06 15.59
N GLY A 280 -10.25 6.01 16.15
CA GLY A 280 -11.07 6.09 17.37
C GLY A 280 -12.51 6.56 17.15
N ARG A 281 -13.04 6.55 15.91
CA ARG A 281 -14.45 6.88 15.62
C ARG A 281 -15.40 5.74 15.99
N ASP A 282 -16.62 6.10 16.38
CA ASP A 282 -17.68 5.15 16.71
C ASP A 282 -18.03 4.20 15.56
N VAL A 283 -17.78 2.91 15.76
CA VAL A 283 -18.51 1.87 15.06
C VAL A 283 -19.84 1.73 15.78
N ILE A 284 -20.90 2.32 15.23
CA ILE A 284 -22.26 1.89 15.58
C ILE A 284 -22.38 0.47 15.02
N ARG A 285 -22.26 -0.54 15.89
CA ARG A 285 -22.68 -1.90 15.54
C ARG A 285 -24.19 -1.84 15.30
N LEU A 286 -24.59 -1.77 14.03
CA LEU A 286 -25.95 -2.11 13.66
C LEU A 286 -26.12 -3.61 13.94
N THR A 287 -26.76 -3.94 15.06
CA THR A 287 -27.31 -5.28 15.27
C THR A 287 -28.22 -5.56 14.08
N ALA A 288 -27.91 -6.61 13.31
CA ALA A 288 -28.78 -7.03 12.23
C ALA A 288 -30.17 -7.28 12.82
N ALA A 289 -31.12 -6.40 12.53
CA ALA A 289 -32.51 -6.63 12.88
C ALA A 289 -32.94 -7.92 12.17
N THR A 290 -33.60 -8.82 12.90
CA THR A 290 -34.23 -10.00 12.31
C THR A 290 -35.08 -9.53 11.14
N PRO A 291 -34.89 -10.06 9.91
CA PRO A 291 -35.68 -9.66 8.77
C PRO A 291 -37.17 -9.82 9.13
N ALA A 292 -37.97 -8.77 8.94
CA ALA A 292 -39.40 -8.88 9.13
C ALA A 292 -39.90 -10.07 8.28
N PRO A 293 -40.75 -10.96 8.84
CA PRO A 293 -41.26 -12.09 8.09
C PRO A 293 -41.90 -11.57 6.81
N ARG A 294 -41.47 -12.11 5.66
CA ARG A 294 -41.98 -11.72 4.36
C ARG A 294 -43.51 -11.91 4.39
N PRO A 295 -44.32 -10.88 4.11
CA PRO A 295 -45.76 -11.08 4.00
C PRO A 295 -46.01 -12.17 2.95
N PRO A 296 -46.95 -13.10 3.20
CA PRO A 296 -47.25 -14.16 2.26
C PRO A 296 -47.65 -13.54 0.93
N VAL A 297 -46.99 -13.98 -0.15
CA VAL A 297 -47.33 -13.57 -1.50
C VAL A 297 -48.73 -14.10 -1.79
N ASN A 298 -49.70 -13.19 -1.93
CA ASN A 298 -51.05 -13.56 -2.34
C ASN A 298 -51.04 -13.88 -3.84
N LEU A 299 -50.84 -15.15 -4.19
CA LEU A 299 -50.81 -15.64 -5.58
C LEU A 299 -52.13 -15.37 -6.33
N ALA A 300 -53.26 -15.20 -5.61
CA ALA A 300 -54.53 -14.84 -6.23
C ALA A 300 -54.53 -13.42 -6.87
N MET A 301 -53.62 -12.53 -6.45
CA MET A 301 -53.43 -11.23 -7.11
C MET A 301 -52.57 -11.31 -8.38
N LEU A 302 -51.85 -12.43 -8.58
CA LEU A 302 -50.99 -12.64 -9.73
C LEU A 302 -51.70 -13.42 -10.85
N ASP A 303 -52.62 -14.31 -10.49
CA ASP A 303 -53.27 -15.25 -11.43
C ASP A 303 -54.72 -14.87 -11.83
N GLY A 304 -55.23 -13.74 -11.37
CA GLY A 304 -56.57 -13.25 -11.74
C GLY A 304 -56.61 -12.54 -13.10
N VAL A 305 -57.73 -12.69 -13.83
CA VAL A 305 -58.03 -11.91 -15.05
C VAL A 305 -57.96 -10.42 -14.71
N ARG A 306 -56.92 -9.75 -15.22
CA ARG A 306 -56.69 -8.32 -15.00
C ARG A 306 -57.67 -7.52 -15.83
N ASP A 307 -58.73 -7.01 -15.22
CA ASP A 307 -59.54 -5.95 -15.83
C ASP A 307 -58.74 -4.64 -15.78
N ARG A 308 -57.93 -4.41 -16.81
CA ARG A 308 -57.14 -3.18 -16.94
C ARG A 308 -58.04 -2.09 -17.48
N GLY A 309 -58.62 -1.30 -16.58
CA GLY A 309 -59.20 -0.02 -16.94
C GLY A 309 -58.20 0.85 -17.71
N THR A 310 -58.60 1.38 -18.86
CA THR A 310 -57.77 2.26 -19.69
C THR A 310 -57.63 3.64 -19.04
N ILE A 311 -56.38 4.10 -18.89
CA ILE A 311 -56.08 5.47 -18.44
C ILE A 311 -56.08 6.39 -19.66
N PRO A 312 -56.98 7.39 -19.76
CA PRO A 312 -56.95 8.35 -20.85
C PRO A 312 -55.79 9.34 -20.62
N LEU A 313 -54.87 9.40 -21.59
CA LEU A 313 -53.79 10.39 -21.60
C LEU A 313 -54.32 11.72 -22.14
N ARG A 314 -54.09 12.81 -21.41
CA ARG A 314 -54.40 14.17 -21.89
C ARG A 314 -53.40 14.58 -22.98
N PRO A 315 -53.86 15.14 -24.11
CA PRO A 315 -52.95 15.69 -25.10
C PRO A 315 -52.23 16.94 -24.56
N PRO A 316 -51.03 17.24 -25.07
CA PRO A 316 -50.27 18.43 -24.68
C PRO A 316 -51.05 19.71 -25.04
N ARG A 317 -50.96 20.74 -24.19
CA ARG A 317 -51.48 22.06 -24.50
C ARG A 317 -50.46 22.80 -25.37
N ASP A 318 -50.96 23.42 -26.44
CA ASP A 318 -50.23 24.34 -27.32
C ASP A 318 -49.69 25.56 -26.56
#